data_AF-A0A1H8DS25-F1
#
_entry.id   AF-A0A1H8DS25-F1
#
_cell.length_a   1.000
_cell.length_b   1.000
_cell.length_c   1.000
_cell.angle_alpha   90.00
_cell.angle_beta   90.00
_cell.angle_gamma   90.00
#
_symmetry.space_group_name_H-M   'P 1'
#
loop_
_entity.id
_entity.type
_entity.pdbx_description
1 polymer ?
#
loop_
_entity_poly.entity_id
_entity_poly.type
_entity_poly.pdbx_seq_one_letter_code
_entity_poly.pdbx_strand_id
1 'polypeptide(L)'
;MYFLNLKGFHPIKGINTDNHNKYPFLESTDGLFEPDDFEYNFNRSFPFEQIELSESRSIYVSEPNLLKVFKNTATVDNKILVNNVKPIEEAYTKELADIFYSGYDEGMANFYEEIGQTFLSLGLEQKKQALRDFITYCHTNLYFEGFAVPEVIYALGYIQASLVKGFQEYSNLKNLNEKEQASPVVNVYPVFKMPEPDVKPDYVFEASVEAAPKPSPPQITRPDADSHILLRYPASKIFDLWCALLDAQLCQLMQVPKVFNSEDEIKELLGRLFKLDDQEQMWSLSDSEYYYQMAPGYQNLLCLLMHATYKLNTTYLKVPQVKYCELLKSNFSSFETYESVGDIQRNMTKKKDTAIDFVHKSSGSYAKKAYKVLKKVPTYILRS
;
A
#
# COMPACT_ATOMS: atom_id res chain seq x y z
N MET A 1 -11.72 -12.32 -3.34
CA MET A 1 -11.52 -12.30 -4.80
C MET A 1 -10.67 -11.08 -5.09
N TYR A 2 -9.67 -11.24 -5.96
CA TYR A 2 -8.64 -10.24 -6.23
C TYR A 2 -8.84 -9.66 -7.63
N PHE A 3 -8.16 -8.54 -7.93
CA PHE A 3 -8.14 -7.86 -9.22
C PHE A 3 -9.50 -7.40 -9.71
N LEU A 4 -10.36 -6.91 -8.81
CA LEU A 4 -11.74 -6.51 -9.13
C LEU A 4 -11.79 -5.31 -10.10
N ASN A 5 -10.77 -4.47 -10.06
CA ASN A 5 -10.67 -3.24 -10.85
C ASN A 5 -9.72 -3.38 -12.06
N LEU A 6 -9.08 -4.54 -12.23
CA LEU A 6 -8.11 -4.75 -13.30
C LEU A 6 -8.84 -4.88 -14.65
N LYS A 7 -8.56 -3.93 -15.55
CA LYS A 7 -9.13 -3.95 -16.91
C LYS A 7 -8.65 -5.19 -17.65
N GLY A 8 -9.56 -5.80 -18.41
CA GLY A 8 -9.24 -7.03 -19.16
C GLY A 8 -9.12 -8.27 -18.28
N PHE A 9 -9.53 -8.20 -17.01
CA PHE A 9 -9.55 -9.34 -16.09
C PHE A 9 -10.93 -9.53 -15.46
N HIS A 10 -11.35 -10.78 -15.32
CA HIS A 10 -12.58 -11.15 -14.61
C HIS A 10 -12.24 -12.10 -13.45
N PRO A 11 -12.59 -11.78 -12.20
CA PRO A 11 -12.14 -12.52 -11.00
C PRO A 11 -12.45 -14.02 -10.95
N ILE A 12 -13.43 -14.48 -11.75
CA ILE A 12 -13.82 -15.89 -11.87
C ILE A 12 -13.33 -16.51 -13.17
N LYS A 13 -13.21 -15.72 -14.25
CA LYS A 13 -12.94 -16.24 -15.60
C LYS A 13 -11.49 -16.03 -16.03
N GLY A 14 -10.70 -15.31 -15.23
CA GLY A 14 -9.33 -14.96 -15.55
C GLY A 14 -9.25 -13.81 -16.56
N ILE A 15 -8.18 -13.82 -17.33
CA ILE A 15 -7.89 -12.82 -18.35
C ILE A 15 -8.93 -12.90 -19.48
N ASN A 16 -9.44 -11.74 -19.90
CA ASN A 16 -10.37 -11.61 -21.01
C ASN A 16 -9.62 -11.45 -22.35
N THR A 17 -9.83 -12.39 -23.27
CA THR A 17 -9.25 -12.41 -24.61
C THR A 17 -10.23 -12.04 -25.73
N ASP A 18 -11.41 -11.49 -25.42
CA ASP A 18 -12.51 -11.20 -26.37
C ASP A 18 -12.08 -10.33 -27.58
N ASN A 19 -11.03 -9.51 -27.43
CA ASN A 19 -10.50 -8.65 -28.51
C ASN A 19 -9.42 -9.34 -29.38
N HIS A 20 -9.20 -10.65 -29.24
CA HIS A 20 -8.14 -11.39 -29.95
C HIS A 20 -8.15 -11.18 -31.47
N ASN A 21 -9.32 -11.05 -32.11
CA ASN A 21 -9.42 -10.88 -33.57
C ASN A 21 -8.80 -9.57 -34.11
N LYS A 22 -8.44 -8.62 -33.24
CA LYS A 22 -7.84 -7.33 -33.62
C LYS A 22 -6.32 -7.32 -33.50
N TYR A 23 -5.73 -8.31 -32.84
CA TYR A 23 -4.32 -8.34 -32.51
C TYR A 23 -3.68 -9.65 -32.96
N PRO A 24 -2.36 -9.67 -33.20
CA PRO A 24 -1.69 -10.90 -33.59
C PRO A 24 -1.71 -11.95 -32.48
N PHE A 25 -1.68 -13.20 -32.90
CA PHE A 25 -1.44 -14.36 -32.03
C PHE A 25 0.03 -14.76 -32.11
N LEU A 26 0.64 -15.05 -30.97
CA LEU A 26 2.03 -15.47 -30.86
C LEU A 26 2.12 -16.95 -30.56
N GLU A 27 3.09 -17.60 -31.18
CA GLU A 27 3.27 -19.05 -31.12
C GLU A 27 4.75 -19.37 -31.02
N SER A 28 5.10 -20.50 -30.39
CA SER A 28 6.46 -21.03 -30.49
C SER A 28 6.61 -21.81 -31.79
N THR A 29 7.83 -21.88 -32.34
CA THR A 29 8.16 -22.80 -33.44
C THR A 29 7.90 -24.27 -33.08
N ASP A 30 7.89 -24.58 -31.78
CA ASP A 30 7.63 -25.92 -31.25
C ASP A 30 6.13 -26.21 -31.03
N GLY A 31 5.24 -25.24 -31.29
CA GLY A 31 3.80 -25.36 -31.11
C GLY A 31 3.17 -24.22 -30.30
N LEU A 32 1.91 -24.43 -29.91
CA LEU A 32 1.17 -23.49 -29.07
C LEU A 32 1.84 -23.34 -27.70
N PHE A 33 1.61 -22.19 -27.07
CA PHE A 33 1.98 -22.04 -25.67
C PHE A 33 1.10 -22.94 -24.82
N GLU A 34 1.73 -23.61 -23.86
CA GLU A 34 1.08 -24.53 -22.94
C GLU A 34 1.20 -23.96 -21.52
N PRO A 35 0.20 -24.17 -20.66
CA PRO A 35 0.27 -23.76 -19.27
C PRO A 35 1.38 -24.54 -18.55
N ASP A 36 2.02 -23.90 -17.59
CA ASP A 36 3.01 -24.55 -16.74
C ASP A 36 2.29 -25.45 -15.71
N ASP A 37 2.64 -26.74 -15.66
CA ASP A 37 2.17 -27.70 -14.64
C ASP A 37 2.81 -27.43 -13.25
N PHE A 38 3.56 -26.34 -13.12
CA PHE A 38 4.27 -25.99 -11.90
C PHE A 38 3.30 -25.65 -10.75
N GLU A 39 3.28 -26.48 -9.71
CA GLU A 39 2.76 -26.08 -8.41
C GLU A 39 3.75 -25.16 -7.70
N TYR A 40 3.25 -24.02 -7.23
CA TYR A 40 4.09 -23.00 -6.62
C TYR A 40 4.70 -23.50 -5.30
N ASN A 41 6.02 -23.74 -5.31
CA ASN A 41 6.73 -24.27 -4.14
C ASN A 41 7.22 -23.15 -3.20
N PHE A 42 6.47 -22.91 -2.12
CA PHE A 42 6.78 -21.95 -1.04
C PHE A 42 8.07 -22.25 -0.24
N ASN A 43 8.75 -23.38 -0.53
CA ASN A 43 10.02 -23.76 0.06
C ASN A 43 11.23 -23.51 -0.84
N ARG A 44 11.02 -23.14 -2.11
CA ARG A 44 12.11 -22.80 -3.04
C ARG A 44 12.66 -21.39 -2.77
N SER A 45 13.93 -21.16 -3.05
CA SER A 45 14.50 -19.81 -3.15
C SER A 45 13.91 -19.08 -4.36
N PHE A 46 13.50 -17.82 -4.17
CA PHE A 46 12.96 -16.85 -5.16
C PHE A 46 12.86 -17.39 -6.61
N PRO A 47 11.67 -17.88 -7.04
CA PRO A 47 11.53 -18.66 -8.28
C PRO A 47 11.28 -17.81 -9.54
N PHE A 48 11.73 -16.56 -9.53
CA PHE A 48 11.51 -15.64 -10.65
C PHE A 48 12.83 -15.35 -11.36
N GLU A 49 12.76 -15.24 -12.67
CA GLU A 49 13.89 -14.88 -13.49
C GLU A 49 13.89 -13.39 -13.81
N GLN A 50 15.06 -12.75 -13.66
CA GLN A 50 15.21 -11.34 -13.97
C GLN A 50 15.39 -11.14 -15.49
N ILE A 51 14.62 -10.21 -16.04
CA ILE A 51 14.76 -9.75 -17.42
C ILE A 51 15.17 -8.27 -17.37
N GLU A 52 16.28 -7.95 -18.00
CA GLU A 52 16.71 -6.57 -18.20
C GLU A 52 15.99 -6.01 -19.44
N LEU A 53 15.30 -4.88 -19.23
CA LEU A 53 14.69 -4.09 -20.30
C LEU A 53 15.62 -2.92 -20.64
N SER A 54 15.32 -2.19 -21.73
CA SER A 54 16.07 -0.98 -22.06
C SER A 54 15.98 0.07 -20.94
N GLU A 55 16.99 0.94 -20.86
CA GLU A 55 17.03 2.07 -19.90
C GLU A 55 17.15 1.68 -18.42
N SER A 56 17.92 0.62 -18.11
CA SER A 56 18.19 0.17 -16.73
C SER A 56 16.96 -0.29 -15.94
N ARG A 57 15.87 -0.62 -16.63
CA ARG A 57 14.67 -1.21 -16.04
C ARG A 57 14.84 -2.73 -15.97
N SER A 58 14.33 -3.37 -14.90
CA SER A 58 14.33 -4.82 -14.82
C SER A 58 13.04 -5.34 -14.20
N ILE A 59 12.55 -6.47 -14.72
CA ILE A 59 11.36 -7.15 -14.22
C ILE A 59 11.71 -8.58 -13.81
N TYR A 60 10.91 -9.13 -12.89
CA TYR A 60 11.00 -10.54 -12.50
C TYR A 60 9.80 -11.30 -13.03
N VAL A 61 10.05 -12.33 -13.83
CA VAL A 61 9.03 -13.11 -14.53
C VAL A 61 9.16 -14.58 -14.15
N SER A 62 8.04 -15.24 -13.89
CA SER A 62 7.96 -16.68 -13.63
C SER A 62 7.20 -17.43 -14.73
N GLU A 63 6.37 -16.75 -15.51
CA GLU A 63 5.59 -17.40 -16.57
C GLU A 63 6.52 -17.74 -17.77
N PRO A 64 6.59 -19.03 -18.17
CA PRO A 64 7.63 -19.51 -19.09
C PRO A 64 7.42 -19.05 -20.53
N ASN A 65 6.20 -18.77 -20.96
CA ASN A 65 5.91 -18.36 -22.33
C ASN A 65 6.28 -16.88 -22.54
N LEU A 66 6.00 -16.02 -21.57
CA LEU A 66 6.48 -14.64 -21.52
C LEU A 66 8.01 -14.58 -21.44
N LEU A 67 8.65 -15.47 -20.67
CA LEU A 67 10.11 -15.59 -20.68
C LEU A 67 10.65 -15.90 -22.08
N LYS A 68 10.04 -16.85 -22.80
CA LYS A 68 10.42 -17.16 -24.19
C LYS A 68 10.25 -15.93 -25.10
N VAL A 69 9.15 -15.20 -24.98
CA VAL A 69 8.89 -13.99 -25.79
C VAL A 69 9.91 -12.88 -25.51
N PHE A 70 10.12 -12.51 -24.25
CA PHE A 70 10.95 -11.37 -23.90
C PHE A 70 12.45 -11.62 -24.04
N LYS A 71 12.90 -12.87 -23.93
CA LYS A 71 14.31 -13.26 -24.15
C LYS A 71 14.62 -13.60 -25.60
N ASN A 72 13.61 -13.60 -26.47
CA ASN A 72 13.79 -13.93 -27.86
C ASN A 72 14.72 -12.92 -28.53
N THR A 73 15.86 -13.38 -29.04
CA THR A 73 16.81 -12.54 -29.77
C THR A 73 16.64 -12.78 -31.25
N ALA A 74 16.27 -11.72 -31.98
CA ALA A 74 15.98 -11.80 -33.42
C ALA A 74 17.18 -12.25 -34.28
N THR A 75 18.39 -12.24 -33.73
CA THR A 75 19.65 -12.39 -34.48
C THR A 75 20.27 -13.79 -34.47
N VAL A 76 19.84 -14.70 -33.57
CA VAL A 76 20.54 -15.99 -33.39
C VAL A 76 19.63 -17.21 -33.49
N ASP A 77 18.38 -17.15 -32.99
CA ASP A 77 17.44 -18.28 -33.03
C ASP A 77 16.01 -17.80 -32.67
N ASN A 78 15.33 -17.12 -33.59
CA ASN A 78 13.99 -16.57 -33.33
C ASN A 78 12.94 -17.70 -33.31
N LYS A 79 12.50 -18.09 -32.13
CA LYS A 79 11.56 -19.20 -31.91
C LYS A 79 10.11 -18.77 -31.80
N ILE A 80 9.81 -17.49 -32.00
CA ILE A 80 8.47 -16.94 -31.81
C ILE A 80 7.92 -16.48 -33.15
N LEU A 81 6.76 -17.02 -33.51
CA LEU A 81 6.05 -16.70 -34.75
C LEU A 81 4.85 -15.81 -34.45
N VAL A 82 4.54 -14.94 -35.39
CA VAL A 82 3.34 -14.11 -35.42
C VAL A 82 2.36 -14.74 -36.40
N ASN A 83 1.19 -15.13 -35.90
CA ASN A 83 0.10 -15.81 -36.63
C ASN A 83 0.57 -17.05 -37.41
N ASN A 84 1.56 -17.78 -36.89
CA ASN A 84 2.20 -18.91 -37.57
C ASN A 84 2.81 -18.59 -38.96
N VAL A 85 3.10 -17.33 -39.29
CA VAL A 85 3.61 -16.94 -40.61
C VAL A 85 5.06 -16.48 -40.58
N LYS A 86 5.36 -15.52 -39.72
CA LYS A 86 6.68 -14.84 -39.72
C LYS A 86 7.27 -14.75 -38.33
N PRO A 87 8.60 -14.74 -38.18
CA PRO A 87 9.24 -14.48 -36.90
C PRO A 87 8.82 -13.13 -36.31
N ILE A 88 8.72 -13.05 -34.99
CA ILE A 88 8.41 -11.80 -34.29
C ILE A 88 9.55 -10.79 -34.48
N GLU A 89 9.18 -9.53 -34.73
CA GLU A 89 10.14 -8.44 -34.90
C GLU A 89 10.58 -7.92 -33.53
N GLU A 90 11.86 -7.59 -33.36
CA GLU A 90 12.42 -7.10 -32.09
C GLU A 90 11.68 -5.85 -31.57
N ALA A 91 11.30 -4.94 -32.48
CA ALA A 91 10.52 -3.76 -32.14
C ALA A 91 9.16 -4.11 -31.51
N TYR A 92 8.51 -5.19 -32.00
CA TYR A 92 7.24 -5.63 -31.47
C TYR A 92 7.40 -6.35 -30.13
N THR A 93 8.44 -7.18 -29.97
CA THR A 93 8.79 -7.74 -28.65
C THR A 93 9.00 -6.64 -27.60
N LYS A 94 9.68 -5.55 -27.98
CA LYS A 94 9.91 -4.40 -27.11
C LYS A 94 8.61 -3.69 -26.74
N GLU A 95 7.72 -3.47 -27.70
CA GLU A 95 6.38 -2.90 -27.45
C GLU A 95 5.60 -3.73 -26.42
N LEU A 96 5.57 -5.06 -26.58
CA LEU A 96 4.91 -5.96 -25.64
C LEU A 96 5.56 -5.90 -24.24
N ALA A 97 6.89 -5.83 -24.18
CA ALA A 97 7.61 -5.70 -22.92
C ALA A 97 7.32 -4.37 -22.21
N ASP A 98 7.16 -3.27 -22.95
CA ASP A 98 6.80 -1.95 -22.39
C ASP A 98 5.36 -1.93 -21.86
N ILE A 99 4.42 -2.57 -22.56
CA ILE A 99 3.03 -2.74 -22.09
C ILE A 99 3.00 -3.61 -20.83
N PHE A 100 3.73 -4.72 -20.83
CA PHE A 100 3.85 -5.61 -19.68
C PHE A 100 4.47 -4.87 -18.49
N TYR A 101 5.54 -4.11 -18.72
CA TYR A 101 6.19 -3.29 -17.70
C TYR A 101 5.24 -2.26 -17.09
N SER A 102 4.42 -1.61 -17.92
CA SER A 102 3.42 -0.65 -17.44
C SER A 102 2.43 -1.30 -16.47
N GLY A 103 1.95 -2.51 -16.78
CA GLY A 103 1.12 -3.30 -15.86
C GLY A 103 1.89 -3.75 -14.62
N TYR A 104 3.15 -4.16 -14.79
CA TYR A 104 4.03 -4.60 -13.71
C TYR A 104 4.27 -3.50 -12.67
N ASP A 105 4.57 -2.27 -13.13
CA ASP A 105 4.79 -1.13 -12.24
C ASP A 105 3.53 -0.78 -11.43
N GLU A 106 2.37 -0.79 -12.09
CA GLU A 106 1.10 -0.54 -11.41
C GLU A 106 0.73 -1.68 -10.43
N GLY A 107 0.97 -2.93 -10.79
CA GLY A 107 0.77 -4.08 -9.89
C GLY A 107 1.67 -4.06 -8.66
N MET A 108 2.92 -3.58 -8.81
CA MET A 108 3.82 -3.37 -7.67
C MET A 108 3.28 -2.30 -6.71
N ALA A 109 2.76 -1.19 -7.26
CA ALA A 109 2.23 -0.09 -6.46
C ALA A 109 0.94 -0.47 -5.71
N ASN A 110 0.07 -1.27 -6.35
CA ASN A 110 -1.28 -1.56 -5.85
C ASN A 110 -1.41 -2.89 -5.10
N PHE A 111 -0.31 -3.60 -4.86
CA PHE A 111 -0.32 -4.90 -4.15
C PHE A 111 -1.18 -4.93 -2.86
N TYR A 112 -1.10 -3.90 -2.01
CA TYR A 112 -1.85 -3.87 -0.75
C TYR A 112 -3.35 -3.59 -0.92
N GLU A 113 -3.72 -2.93 -2.02
CA GLU A 113 -5.13 -2.82 -2.40
C GLU A 113 -5.67 -4.19 -2.79
N GLU A 114 -4.89 -4.93 -3.58
CA GLU A 114 -5.29 -6.21 -4.15
C GLU A 114 -5.38 -7.33 -3.13
N ILE A 115 -4.36 -7.51 -2.28
CA ILE A 115 -4.42 -8.52 -1.21
C ILE A 115 -5.47 -8.19 -0.13
N GLY A 116 -5.94 -6.93 -0.11
CA GLY A 116 -6.98 -6.44 0.76
C GLY A 116 -6.45 -5.71 2.00
N GLN A 117 -7.09 -4.59 2.33
CA GLN A 117 -6.69 -3.68 3.42
C GLN A 117 -6.65 -4.34 4.81
N THR A 118 -7.39 -5.42 5.02
CA THR A 118 -7.39 -6.17 6.28
C THR A 118 -6.12 -7.02 6.46
N PHE A 119 -5.40 -7.34 5.38
CA PHE A 119 -4.19 -8.16 5.40
C PHE A 119 -3.17 -7.69 6.45
N LEU A 120 -2.93 -6.38 6.52
CA LEU A 120 -1.96 -5.79 7.45
C LEU A 120 -2.33 -5.96 8.92
N SER A 121 -3.63 -6.11 9.22
CA SER A 121 -4.16 -6.30 10.58
C SER A 121 -4.21 -7.76 11.04
N LEU A 122 -3.96 -8.71 10.14
CA LEU A 122 -4.00 -10.15 10.45
C LEU A 122 -2.85 -10.58 11.36
N GLY A 123 -3.07 -11.64 12.15
CA GLY A 123 -2.01 -12.33 12.89
C GLY A 123 -1.00 -13.00 11.94
N LEU A 124 0.19 -13.38 12.43
CA LEU A 124 1.27 -13.91 11.58
C LEU A 124 0.85 -15.11 10.72
N GLU A 125 0.21 -16.13 11.32
CA GLU A 125 -0.23 -17.31 10.58
C GLU A 125 -1.36 -16.99 9.60
N GLN A 126 -2.25 -16.06 9.95
CA GLN A 126 -3.29 -15.58 9.04
C GLN A 126 -2.71 -14.79 7.87
N LYS A 127 -1.65 -13.99 8.08
CA LYS A 127 -0.91 -13.32 7.01
C LYS A 127 -0.24 -14.33 6.08
N LYS A 128 0.45 -15.33 6.64
CA LYS A 128 1.07 -16.40 5.86
C LYS A 128 0.03 -17.13 5.01
N GLN A 129 -1.12 -17.46 5.57
CA GLN A 129 -2.21 -18.12 4.84
C GLN A 129 -2.79 -17.22 3.74
N ALA A 130 -3.11 -15.95 4.06
CA ALA A 130 -3.64 -15.01 3.08
C ALA A 130 -2.67 -14.79 1.89
N LEU A 131 -1.36 -14.71 2.17
CA LEU A 131 -0.33 -14.64 1.12
C LEU A 131 -0.27 -15.92 0.29
N ARG A 132 -0.36 -17.11 0.90
CA ARG A 132 -0.40 -18.37 0.13
C ARG A 132 -1.60 -18.41 -0.80
N ASP A 133 -2.78 -18.04 -0.31
CA ASP A 133 -4.01 -18.00 -1.11
C ASP A 133 -3.89 -16.98 -2.24
N PHE A 134 -3.33 -15.79 -1.95
CA PHE A 134 -3.09 -14.74 -2.96
C PHE A 134 -2.08 -15.15 -4.01
N ILE A 135 -0.92 -15.70 -3.61
CA ILE A 135 0.14 -16.19 -4.50
C ILE A 135 -0.41 -17.31 -5.40
N THR A 136 -1.17 -18.24 -4.82
CA THR A 136 -1.79 -19.33 -5.58
C THR A 136 -2.77 -18.78 -6.60
N TYR A 137 -3.62 -17.82 -6.19
CA TYR A 137 -4.56 -17.18 -7.09
C TYR A 137 -3.86 -16.42 -8.23
N CYS A 138 -2.80 -15.68 -7.94
CA CYS A 138 -2.01 -15.00 -8.98
C CYS A 138 -1.44 -16.02 -9.96
N HIS A 139 -0.82 -17.10 -9.45
CA HIS A 139 -0.23 -18.16 -10.28
C HIS A 139 -1.27 -18.82 -11.19
N THR A 140 -2.44 -19.19 -10.66
CA THR A 140 -3.53 -19.79 -11.45
C THR A 140 -4.03 -18.88 -12.58
N ASN A 141 -3.93 -17.57 -12.42
CA ASN A 141 -4.42 -16.58 -13.39
C ASN A 141 -3.30 -15.98 -14.26
N LEU A 142 -2.06 -16.40 -14.06
CA LEU A 142 -0.88 -15.92 -14.77
C LEU A 142 -0.49 -16.93 -15.85
N TYR A 143 -1.21 -16.89 -16.96
CA TYR A 143 -0.94 -17.74 -18.11
C TYR A 143 -1.01 -16.94 -19.40
N PHE A 144 0.07 -17.00 -20.18
CA PHE A 144 0.12 -16.36 -21.50
C PHE A 144 -0.11 -17.40 -22.60
N GLU A 145 -1.32 -17.35 -23.18
CA GLU A 145 -1.75 -18.28 -24.24
C GLU A 145 -1.26 -17.89 -25.64
N GLY A 146 -0.65 -16.71 -25.80
CA GLY A 146 -0.20 -16.19 -27.11
C GLY A 146 -0.99 -15.00 -27.62
N PHE A 147 -2.09 -14.61 -26.95
CA PHE A 147 -2.85 -13.41 -27.33
C PHE A 147 -2.08 -12.12 -27.02
N ALA A 148 -1.47 -11.50 -28.03
CA ALA A 148 -0.75 -10.22 -27.92
C ALA A 148 -1.69 -9.00 -27.88
N VAL A 149 -2.80 -9.12 -27.15
CA VAL A 149 -3.77 -8.06 -26.91
C VAL A 149 -3.19 -7.14 -25.81
N PRO A 150 -3.07 -5.82 -26.02
CA PRO A 150 -2.46 -4.91 -25.04
C PRO A 150 -3.03 -5.03 -23.63
N GLU A 151 -4.35 -5.13 -23.49
CA GLU A 151 -5.00 -5.28 -22.18
C GLU A 151 -4.65 -6.61 -21.49
N VAL A 152 -4.46 -7.68 -22.26
CA VAL A 152 -4.03 -8.99 -21.74
C VAL A 152 -2.59 -8.91 -21.24
N ILE A 153 -1.69 -8.36 -22.06
CA ILE A 153 -0.27 -8.21 -21.72
C ILE A 153 -0.10 -7.32 -20.48
N TYR A 154 -0.86 -6.24 -20.41
CA TYR A 154 -0.92 -5.37 -19.24
C TYR A 154 -1.37 -6.13 -17.98
N ALA A 155 -2.47 -6.86 -18.06
CA ALA A 155 -3.01 -7.63 -16.93
C ALA A 155 -2.03 -8.71 -16.46
N LEU A 156 -1.35 -9.39 -17.38
CA LEU A 156 -0.29 -10.35 -17.05
C LEU A 156 0.88 -9.69 -16.31
N GLY A 157 1.31 -8.50 -16.75
CA GLY A 157 2.32 -7.71 -16.05
C GLY A 157 1.90 -7.39 -14.62
N TYR A 158 0.67 -6.92 -14.46
CA TYR A 158 0.09 -6.58 -13.17
C TYR A 158 0.02 -7.78 -12.21
N ILE A 159 -0.47 -8.92 -12.69
CA ILE A 159 -0.57 -10.16 -11.90
C ILE A 159 0.83 -10.69 -11.57
N GLN A 160 1.78 -10.66 -12.51
CA GLN A 160 3.17 -11.07 -12.27
C GLN A 160 3.82 -10.23 -11.18
N ALA A 161 3.65 -8.90 -11.20
CA ALA A 161 4.16 -8.01 -10.17
C ALA A 161 3.57 -8.32 -8.79
N SER A 162 2.24 -8.49 -8.74
CA SER A 162 1.52 -8.87 -7.53
C SER A 162 2.02 -10.20 -6.96
N LEU A 163 2.28 -11.19 -7.83
CA LEU A 163 2.86 -12.47 -7.47
C LEU A 163 4.27 -12.32 -6.87
N VAL A 164 5.15 -11.55 -7.52
CA VAL A 164 6.52 -11.28 -7.05
C VAL A 164 6.49 -10.63 -5.68
N LYS A 165 5.67 -9.57 -5.52
CA LYS A 165 5.53 -8.85 -4.26
C LYS A 165 4.97 -9.75 -3.16
N GLY A 166 3.94 -10.53 -3.46
CA GLY A 166 3.38 -11.52 -2.55
C GLY A 166 4.43 -12.51 -2.06
N PHE A 167 5.27 -13.03 -2.96
CA PHE A 167 6.34 -13.95 -2.60
C PHE A 167 7.42 -13.31 -1.72
N GLN A 168 7.80 -12.06 -2.00
CA GLN A 168 8.73 -11.30 -1.16
C GLN A 168 8.17 -11.13 0.26
N GLU A 169 6.90 -10.70 0.38
CA GLU A 169 6.24 -10.55 1.68
C GLU A 169 6.14 -11.89 2.43
N TYR A 170 5.79 -12.97 1.73
CA TYR A 170 5.74 -14.30 2.33
C TYR A 170 7.11 -14.77 2.81
N SER A 171 8.16 -14.55 2.02
CA SER A 171 9.55 -14.88 2.40
C SER A 171 10.00 -14.08 3.62
N ASN A 172 9.65 -12.79 3.69
CA ASN A 172 9.94 -11.95 4.85
C ASN A 172 9.26 -12.50 6.12
N LEU A 173 8.00 -12.96 6.02
CA LEU A 173 7.28 -13.53 7.15
C LEU A 173 7.74 -14.95 7.52
N LYS A 174 8.23 -15.74 6.57
CA LYS A 174 8.73 -17.10 6.81
C LYS A 174 9.97 -17.10 7.71
N ASN A 175 10.78 -16.05 7.63
CA ASN A 175 12.00 -15.90 8.43
C ASN A 175 11.72 -15.39 9.87
N LEU A 176 10.47 -15.03 10.19
CA LEU A 176 10.06 -14.65 11.54
C LEU A 176 9.66 -15.91 12.33
N ASN A 177 10.46 -16.27 13.33
CA ASN A 177 10.14 -17.37 14.25
C ASN A 177 9.09 -16.94 15.29
N GLU A 178 8.15 -17.83 15.62
CA GLU A 178 7.04 -17.63 16.57
C GLU A 178 7.47 -17.14 17.97
N LYS A 179 8.76 -17.21 18.33
CA LYS A 179 9.28 -16.73 19.62
C LYS A 179 9.38 -15.20 19.75
N GLU A 180 9.19 -14.44 18.69
CA GLU A 180 9.12 -12.96 18.74
C GLU A 180 7.68 -12.41 18.86
N GLN A 181 6.69 -13.29 18.95
CA GLN A 181 5.31 -12.93 19.30
C GLN A 181 4.92 -13.61 20.61
N ALA A 182 5.08 -12.90 21.73
CA ALA A 182 4.22 -13.18 22.87
C ALA A 182 2.78 -12.87 22.43
N SER A 183 1.98 -13.91 22.22
CA SER A 183 0.53 -13.79 22.08
C SER A 183 0.00 -12.88 23.18
N PRO A 184 -0.93 -11.95 22.91
CA PRO A 184 -1.68 -11.35 23.99
C PRO A 184 -2.43 -12.50 24.65
N VAL A 185 -2.09 -12.79 25.92
CA VAL A 185 -2.94 -13.58 26.80
C VAL A 185 -4.24 -12.80 26.89
N VAL A 186 -5.21 -13.16 26.05
CA VAL A 186 -6.60 -12.78 26.24
C VAL A 186 -7.04 -13.54 27.48
N ASN A 187 -6.96 -12.88 28.65
CA ASN A 187 -7.77 -13.28 29.78
C ASN A 187 -9.22 -13.14 29.31
N VAL A 188 -9.80 -14.27 28.91
CA VAL A 188 -11.24 -14.40 28.68
C VAL A 188 -11.90 -14.13 30.02
N TYR A 189 -12.35 -12.89 30.21
CA TYR A 189 -13.32 -12.59 31.26
C TYR A 189 -14.58 -13.41 30.95
N PRO A 190 -15.17 -14.09 31.94
CA PRO A 190 -16.35 -14.91 31.72
C PRO A 190 -17.48 -14.05 31.15
N VAL A 191 -18.07 -14.54 30.06
CA VAL A 191 -19.23 -13.95 29.39
C VAL A 191 -20.36 -13.80 30.43
N PHE A 192 -20.62 -12.58 30.88
CA PHE A 192 -21.88 -12.24 31.51
C PHE A 192 -22.95 -12.29 30.43
N LYS A 193 -23.76 -13.35 30.44
CA LYS A 193 -25.04 -13.39 29.72
C LYS A 193 -25.93 -12.27 30.27
N MET A 194 -26.35 -11.37 29.38
CA MET A 194 -27.49 -10.48 29.63
C MET A 194 -28.43 -10.49 28.42
N PRO A 195 -29.74 -10.21 28.65
CA PRO A 195 -30.83 -10.92 27.99
C PRO A 195 -31.14 -10.38 26.59
N GLU A 196 -31.63 -11.27 25.73
CA GLU A 196 -32.25 -10.95 24.45
C GLU A 196 -33.47 -10.03 24.67
N PRO A 197 -33.62 -8.96 23.86
CA PRO A 197 -34.90 -8.34 23.65
C PRO A 197 -35.54 -8.85 22.35
N ASP A 198 -36.67 -9.53 22.51
CA ASP A 198 -37.73 -9.70 21.52
C ASP A 198 -38.15 -8.33 20.95
N VAL A 199 -38.05 -8.12 19.64
CA VAL A 199 -39.07 -7.43 18.82
C VAL A 199 -38.96 -7.90 17.36
N LYS A 200 -40.08 -8.38 16.80
CA LYS A 200 -40.29 -8.76 15.39
C LYS A 200 -40.80 -7.57 14.55
N PRO A 201 -40.82 -7.70 13.20
CA PRO A 201 -40.44 -6.67 12.23
C PRO A 201 -41.62 -5.81 11.79
N ASP A 202 -41.33 -4.67 11.16
CA ASP A 202 -42.08 -4.14 10.02
C ASP A 202 -41.31 -2.97 9.40
N TYR A 203 -40.95 -3.07 8.12
CA TYR A 203 -41.10 -2.01 7.10
C TYR A 203 -40.60 -2.54 5.76
N VAL A 204 -41.54 -2.78 4.85
CA VAL A 204 -41.36 -2.96 3.41
C VAL A 204 -41.50 -1.57 2.77
N PHE A 205 -40.65 -1.20 1.82
CA PHE A 205 -40.94 -0.40 0.60
C PHE A 205 -39.67 -0.41 -0.25
N GLU A 206 -39.62 -1.25 -1.29
CA GLU A 206 -39.81 -0.93 -2.71
C GLU A 206 -38.66 -0.10 -3.34
N ALA A 207 -38.02 -0.74 -4.32
CA ALA A 207 -37.08 -0.14 -5.24
C ALA A 207 -37.82 0.82 -6.18
N SER A 208 -37.28 2.02 -6.36
CA SER A 208 -37.54 2.86 -7.52
C SER A 208 -36.21 3.34 -8.07
N VAL A 209 -35.96 2.93 -9.30
CA VAL A 209 -34.77 3.26 -10.09
C VAL A 209 -35.03 4.62 -10.73
N GLU A 210 -34.27 5.63 -10.33
CA GLU A 210 -34.20 6.89 -11.05
C GLU A 210 -32.72 7.24 -11.29
N ALA A 211 -32.36 7.43 -12.56
CA ALA A 211 -30.99 7.55 -13.03
C ALA A 211 -30.36 8.88 -12.59
N ALA A 212 -29.35 8.80 -11.71
CA ALA A 212 -28.50 9.94 -11.36
C ALA A 212 -27.36 10.10 -12.38
N PRO A 213 -26.99 11.36 -12.76
CA PRO A 213 -25.91 11.63 -13.70
C PRO A 213 -24.54 11.32 -13.07
N LYS A 214 -23.61 10.88 -13.93
CA LYS A 214 -22.23 10.51 -13.59
C LYS A 214 -21.53 11.59 -12.72
N PRO A 215 -20.88 11.22 -11.60
CA PRO A 215 -20.03 12.15 -10.87
C PRO A 215 -18.74 12.39 -11.67
N SER A 216 -18.42 13.66 -11.86
CA SER A 216 -17.11 14.09 -12.38
C SER A 216 -16.03 13.88 -11.30
N PRO A 217 -14.75 13.69 -11.69
CA PRO A 217 -13.66 13.55 -10.72
C PRO A 217 -13.58 14.78 -9.80
N PRO A 218 -13.24 14.59 -8.51
CA PRO A 218 -13.20 15.69 -7.55
C PRO A 218 -12.12 16.69 -7.95
N GLN A 219 -12.56 17.92 -8.25
CA GLN A 219 -11.67 19.07 -8.29
C GLN A 219 -11.27 19.39 -6.85
N ILE A 220 -9.99 19.21 -6.51
CA ILE A 220 -9.43 19.62 -5.22
C ILE A 220 -9.31 21.15 -5.25
N THR A 221 -10.25 21.83 -4.61
CA THR A 221 -10.19 23.27 -4.35
C THR A 221 -9.17 23.55 -3.25
N ARG A 222 -8.36 24.60 -3.44
CA ARG A 222 -7.34 25.10 -2.50
C ARG A 222 -7.83 25.15 -1.05
N PRO A 223 -7.02 24.75 -0.05
CA PRO A 223 -7.18 25.24 1.32
C PRO A 223 -6.73 26.70 1.37
N ASP A 224 -7.57 27.58 1.93
CA ASP A 224 -7.24 28.98 2.22
C ASP A 224 -5.93 29.11 3.02
N ALA A 225 -5.22 30.23 2.83
CA ALA A 225 -3.94 30.60 3.43
C ALA A 225 -3.90 30.67 4.98
N ASP A 226 -4.99 30.26 5.65
CA ASP A 226 -5.18 30.23 7.10
C ASP A 226 -5.24 28.80 7.70
N SER A 227 -4.83 27.78 6.94
CA SER A 227 -4.92 26.36 7.33
C SER A 227 -3.92 25.90 8.39
N HIS A 228 -2.88 26.68 8.72
CA HIS A 228 -1.83 26.27 9.64
C HIS A 228 -2.23 26.43 11.10
N ILE A 229 -1.78 25.50 11.96
CA ILE A 229 -2.03 25.57 13.40
C ILE A 229 -0.88 26.28 14.12
N LEU A 230 -1.19 27.29 14.92
CA LEU A 230 -0.21 27.94 15.79
C LEU A 230 0.26 26.99 16.90
N LEU A 231 1.57 26.73 16.96
CA LEU A 231 2.20 25.94 18.02
C LEU A 231 2.78 26.84 19.11
N ARG A 232 2.25 26.69 20.33
CA ARG A 232 2.73 27.32 21.57
C ARG A 232 3.58 26.38 22.43
N TYR A 233 3.48 25.08 22.19
CA TYR A 233 4.38 24.09 22.78
C TYR A 233 5.79 24.23 22.17
N PRO A 234 6.88 24.01 22.93
CA PRO A 234 8.25 24.16 22.42
C PRO A 234 8.49 23.42 21.10
N ALA A 235 8.87 24.16 20.05
CA ALA A 235 9.04 23.65 18.69
C ALA A 235 10.03 22.49 18.61
N SER A 236 11.14 22.61 19.36
CA SER A 236 12.16 21.55 19.48
C SER A 236 11.61 20.21 19.96
N LYS A 237 10.57 20.21 20.80
CA LYS A 237 9.96 18.97 21.29
C LYS A 237 8.97 18.38 20.30
N ILE A 238 8.25 19.22 19.53
CA ILE A 238 7.44 18.74 18.42
C ILE A 238 8.35 18.18 17.33
N PHE A 239 9.49 18.81 17.06
CA PHE A 239 10.51 18.28 16.16
C PHE A 239 11.04 16.91 16.63
N ASP A 240 11.50 16.79 17.88
CA ASP A 240 11.93 15.51 18.47
C ASP A 240 10.88 14.40 18.32
N LEU A 241 9.59 14.75 18.42
CA LEU A 241 8.46 13.83 18.25
C LEU A 241 8.32 13.36 16.80
N TRP A 242 8.31 14.28 15.85
CA TRP A 242 8.08 13.98 14.43
C TRP A 242 9.28 13.36 13.72
N CYS A 243 10.50 13.53 14.26
CA CYS A 243 11.68 12.79 13.79
C CYS A 243 11.54 11.27 13.91
N ALA A 244 10.52 10.74 14.61
CA ALA A 244 10.17 9.32 14.56
C ALA A 244 10.02 8.81 13.11
N LEU A 245 9.59 9.66 12.17
CA LEU A 245 9.45 9.31 10.76
C LEU A 245 10.79 9.03 10.04
N LEU A 246 11.93 9.44 10.62
CA LEU A 246 13.29 9.15 10.11
C LEU A 246 13.84 7.80 10.59
N ASP A 247 13.19 7.19 11.59
CA ASP A 247 13.70 6.02 12.29
C ASP A 247 13.48 4.75 11.45
N ALA A 248 14.57 4.24 10.89
CA ALA A 248 14.53 3.07 10.00
C ALA A 248 14.02 1.81 10.71
N GLN A 249 14.36 1.63 11.99
CA GLN A 249 13.89 0.49 12.76
C GLN A 249 12.39 0.62 13.08
N LEU A 250 11.89 1.82 13.36
CA LEU A 250 10.46 2.04 13.52
C LEU A 250 9.70 1.73 12.22
N CYS A 251 10.22 2.18 11.08
CA CYS A 251 9.63 1.87 9.77
C CYS A 251 9.60 0.35 9.52
N GLN A 252 10.68 -0.36 9.88
CA GLN A 252 10.74 -1.82 9.81
C GLN A 252 9.72 -2.50 10.73
N LEU A 253 9.60 -2.05 12.00
CA LEU A 253 8.62 -2.59 12.95
C LEU A 253 7.18 -2.38 12.48
N MET A 254 6.92 -1.24 11.85
CA MET A 254 5.62 -0.89 11.28
C MET A 254 5.39 -1.48 9.88
N GLN A 255 6.40 -2.10 9.26
CA GLN A 255 6.34 -2.66 7.91
C GLN A 255 5.96 -1.61 6.85
N VAL A 256 6.53 -0.41 6.94
CA VAL A 256 6.31 0.69 6.00
C VAL A 256 7.61 1.15 5.36
N PRO A 257 7.61 1.59 4.08
CA PRO A 257 8.80 2.09 3.41
C PRO A 257 9.22 3.42 4.02
N LYS A 258 10.52 3.61 4.26
CA LYS A 258 11.05 4.87 4.80
C LYS A 258 10.86 6.00 3.77
N VAL A 259 10.09 7.02 4.14
CA VAL A 259 9.76 8.16 3.27
C VAL A 259 10.73 9.34 3.44
N PHE A 260 11.18 9.60 4.66
CA PHE A 260 12.01 10.75 4.98
C PHE A 260 13.47 10.35 5.18
N ASN A 261 14.41 11.12 4.62
CA ASN A 261 15.84 10.80 4.68
C ASN A 261 16.65 11.77 5.54
N SER A 262 16.13 12.98 5.76
CA SER A 262 16.86 14.04 6.47
C SER A 262 15.99 14.79 7.49
N GLU A 263 16.65 15.37 8.50
CA GLU A 263 15.99 16.25 9.47
C GLU A 263 15.40 17.50 8.83
N ASP A 264 15.97 17.98 7.71
CA ASP A 264 15.49 19.17 7.02
C ASP A 264 14.16 18.92 6.32
N GLU A 265 13.92 17.72 5.77
CA GLU A 265 12.60 17.34 5.25
C GLU A 265 11.53 17.31 6.36
N ILE A 266 11.89 16.93 7.58
CA ILE A 266 10.98 16.98 8.74
C ILE A 266 10.70 18.43 9.15
N LYS A 267 11.71 19.32 9.10
CA LYS A 267 11.49 20.76 9.37
C LYS A 267 10.58 21.39 8.32
N GLU A 268 10.75 21.04 7.05
CA GLU A 268 9.87 21.49 5.97
C GLU A 268 8.44 20.99 6.17
N LEU A 269 8.27 19.70 6.51
CA LEU A 269 6.96 19.13 6.83
C LEU A 269 6.28 19.90 7.97
N LEU A 270 6.99 20.17 9.06
CA LEU A 270 6.44 20.89 10.20
C LEU A 270 6.09 22.34 9.85
N GLY A 271 6.91 23.01 9.01
CA GLY A 271 6.62 24.36 8.51
C GLY A 271 5.33 24.45 7.70
N ARG A 272 4.90 23.37 7.03
CA ARG A 272 3.63 23.29 6.30
C ARG A 272 2.42 23.01 7.19
N LEU A 273 2.62 22.30 8.29
CA LEU A 273 1.53 21.95 9.20
C LEU A 273 1.26 23.06 10.23
N PHE A 274 2.31 23.77 10.62
CA PHE A 274 2.27 24.58 11.82
C PHE A 274 2.94 25.95 11.64
N LYS A 275 2.39 26.95 12.33
CA LYS A 275 3.01 28.28 12.47
C LYS A 275 3.68 28.36 13.85
N LEU A 276 4.89 28.89 13.88
CA LEU A 276 5.57 29.27 15.13
C LEU A 276 5.24 30.74 15.44
N ASP A 277 5.27 31.08 16.72
CA ASP A 277 5.25 32.49 17.13
C ASP A 277 6.59 33.15 16.73
N ASP A 278 6.59 34.46 16.51
CA ASP A 278 7.64 35.25 15.82
C ASP A 278 9.08 35.17 16.41
N GLN A 279 9.34 34.30 17.39
CA GLN A 279 10.63 34.19 18.09
C GLN A 279 11.47 32.95 17.72
N GLU A 280 10.96 31.99 16.94
CA GLU A 280 11.74 30.80 16.53
C GLU A 280 11.57 30.52 15.03
N GLN A 281 12.50 30.99 14.19
CA GLN A 281 12.61 30.51 12.79
C GLN A 281 13.25 29.12 12.75
N MET A 282 12.57 28.12 13.31
CA MET A 282 13.06 26.72 13.33
C MET A 282 12.65 25.94 12.08
N TRP A 283 11.55 26.32 11.42
CA TRP A 283 10.98 25.59 10.28
C TRP A 283 11.05 26.42 9.01
N SER A 284 11.43 25.76 7.91
CA SER A 284 11.44 26.35 6.58
C SER A 284 10.02 26.34 6.02
N LEU A 285 9.46 27.52 5.79
CA LEU A 285 8.22 27.66 5.02
C LEU A 285 8.56 27.37 3.55
N SER A 286 7.89 26.36 2.98
CA SER A 286 8.00 26.01 1.57
C SER A 286 6.64 26.28 0.93
N ASP A 287 6.60 27.18 -0.06
CA ASP A 287 5.37 27.56 -0.78
C ASP A 287 4.92 26.52 -1.81
N SER A 288 5.55 25.33 -1.85
CA SER A 288 5.22 24.29 -2.82
C SER A 288 4.01 23.45 -2.40
N GLU A 289 3.05 23.25 -3.29
CA GLU A 289 1.90 22.34 -3.14
C GLU A 289 2.36 20.85 -3.17
N TYR A 290 3.08 20.42 -2.14
CA TYR A 290 3.58 19.05 -2.03
C TYR A 290 2.67 18.23 -1.11
N TYR A 291 2.05 17.22 -1.70
CA TYR A 291 1.25 16.22 -1.00
C TYR A 291 2.13 14.98 -0.73
N TYR A 292 2.30 14.62 0.55
CA TYR A 292 3.20 13.55 0.93
C TYR A 292 2.60 12.19 0.57
N GLN A 293 3.18 11.56 -0.44
CA GLN A 293 2.84 10.20 -0.85
C GLN A 293 3.37 9.20 0.19
N MET A 294 2.49 8.70 1.06
CA MET A 294 2.83 7.79 2.16
C MET A 294 1.88 6.60 2.20
N ALA A 295 2.43 5.40 2.38
CA ALA A 295 1.65 4.16 2.50
C ALA A 295 0.61 4.24 3.64
N PRO A 296 -0.59 3.64 3.50
CA PRO A 296 -1.64 3.67 4.54
C PRO A 296 -1.19 3.17 5.93
N GLY A 297 -0.15 2.34 6.00
CA GLY A 297 0.46 1.90 7.27
C GLY A 297 0.96 3.05 8.16
N TYR A 298 1.25 4.22 7.57
CA TYR A 298 1.63 5.43 8.31
C TYR A 298 0.47 6.06 9.09
N GLN A 299 -0.79 5.73 8.77
CA GLN A 299 -1.97 6.34 9.42
C GLN A 299 -1.88 6.28 10.96
N ASN A 300 -1.47 5.15 11.53
CA ASN A 300 -1.42 4.97 12.99
C ASN A 300 -0.38 5.88 13.63
N LEU A 301 0.81 5.96 13.02
CA LEU A 301 1.90 6.82 13.50
C LEU A 301 1.55 8.29 13.29
N LEU A 302 1.07 8.68 12.12
CA LEU A 302 0.65 10.06 11.84
C LEU A 302 -0.49 10.51 12.77
N CYS A 303 -1.47 9.64 13.03
CA CYS A 303 -2.50 9.88 14.04
C CYS A 303 -1.90 10.07 15.44
N LEU A 304 -0.93 9.24 15.83
CA LEU A 304 -0.25 9.39 17.12
C LEU A 304 0.52 10.72 17.22
N LEU A 305 1.37 11.02 16.24
CA LEU A 305 2.20 12.23 16.22
C LEU A 305 1.31 13.48 16.26
N MET A 306 0.26 13.48 15.45
CA MET A 306 -0.68 14.60 15.40
C MET A 306 -1.51 14.71 16.69
N HIS A 307 -2.01 13.61 17.24
CA HIS A 307 -2.77 13.62 18.49
C HIS A 307 -1.92 14.03 19.70
N ALA A 308 -0.68 13.56 19.75
CA ALA A 308 0.30 13.99 20.76
C ALA A 308 0.56 15.49 20.64
N THR A 309 0.78 15.99 19.42
CA THR A 309 0.96 17.42 19.14
C THR A 309 -0.26 18.23 19.61
N TYR A 310 -1.47 17.79 19.27
CA TYR A 310 -2.73 18.39 19.75
C TYR A 310 -2.78 18.42 21.27
N LYS A 311 -2.53 17.30 21.96
CA LYS A 311 -2.61 17.23 23.43
C LYS A 311 -1.59 18.14 24.11
N LEU A 312 -0.36 18.18 23.62
CA LEU A 312 0.70 19.02 24.15
C LEU A 312 0.43 20.51 23.91
N ASN A 313 -0.10 20.86 22.73
CA ASN A 313 -0.42 22.24 22.39
C ASN A 313 -1.69 22.73 23.10
N THR A 314 -2.68 21.87 23.33
CA THR A 314 -3.94 22.20 24.03
C THR A 314 -3.72 22.67 25.47
N THR A 315 -2.59 22.33 26.09
CA THR A 315 -2.18 22.87 27.39
C THR A 315 -1.97 24.39 27.35
N TYR A 316 -1.67 24.95 26.18
CA TYR A 316 -1.37 26.37 25.98
C TYR A 316 -2.45 27.08 25.14
N LEU A 317 -2.93 26.42 24.08
CA LEU A 317 -3.88 26.98 23.13
C LEU A 317 -4.93 25.94 22.74
N LYS A 318 -6.20 26.24 23.01
CA LYS A 318 -7.33 25.37 22.68
C LYS A 318 -7.71 25.48 21.21
N VAL A 319 -6.95 24.80 20.35
CA VAL A 319 -7.31 24.61 18.94
C VAL A 319 -8.14 23.33 18.80
N PRO A 320 -9.30 23.33 18.12
CA PRO A 320 -10.12 22.13 17.94
C PRO A 320 -9.35 20.98 17.29
N GLN A 321 -9.56 19.75 17.78
CA GLN A 321 -8.93 18.53 17.24
C GLN A 321 -9.20 18.34 15.73
N VAL A 322 -10.38 18.76 15.26
CA VAL A 322 -10.78 18.65 13.85
C VAL A 322 -9.80 19.35 12.91
N LYS A 323 -9.23 20.50 13.31
CA LYS A 323 -8.23 21.21 12.50
C LYS A 323 -6.95 20.41 12.30
N TYR A 324 -6.54 19.65 13.31
CA TYR A 324 -5.38 18.75 13.19
C TYR A 324 -5.68 17.57 12.25
N CYS A 325 -6.92 17.08 12.24
CA CYS A 325 -7.36 16.04 11.31
C CYS A 325 -7.49 16.57 9.88
N GLU A 326 -7.92 17.82 9.68
CA GLU A 326 -7.93 18.50 8.38
C GLU A 326 -6.52 18.61 7.80
N LEU A 327 -5.52 18.96 8.63
CA LEU A 327 -4.12 18.95 8.23
C LEU A 327 -3.62 17.57 7.80
N LEU A 328 -3.98 16.51 8.54
CA LEU A 328 -3.63 15.14 8.13
C LEU A 328 -4.23 14.78 6.78
N LYS A 329 -5.51 15.09 6.55
CA LYS A 329 -6.21 14.77 5.30
C LYS A 329 -5.67 15.57 4.11
N SER A 330 -5.31 16.84 4.31
CA SER A 330 -4.85 17.73 3.24
C SER A 330 -3.38 17.55 2.85
N ASN A 331 -2.56 16.90 3.70
CA ASN A 331 -1.11 16.82 3.47
C ASN A 331 -0.58 15.40 3.20
N PHE A 332 -1.33 14.32 3.50
CA PHE A 332 -0.81 12.96 3.43
C PHE A 332 -1.74 11.99 2.69
N SER A 333 -1.23 11.32 1.65
CA SER A 333 -2.00 10.33 0.86
C SER A 333 -2.49 9.14 1.66
N SER A 334 -1.86 8.86 2.81
CA SER A 334 -2.34 7.84 3.75
C SER A 334 -3.79 8.05 4.21
N PHE A 335 -4.36 9.26 4.06
CA PHE A 335 -5.74 9.56 4.47
C PHE A 335 -6.72 9.80 3.31
N GLU A 336 -6.28 9.60 2.06
CA GLU A 336 -7.09 9.89 0.87
C GLU A 336 -8.41 9.09 0.83
N THR A 337 -8.38 7.85 1.31
CA THR A 337 -9.55 6.94 1.35
C THR A 337 -10.59 7.30 2.41
N TYR A 338 -10.29 8.23 3.33
CA TYR A 338 -11.28 8.69 4.31
C TYR A 338 -12.19 9.72 3.67
N GLU A 339 -13.48 9.43 3.51
CA GLU A 339 -14.45 10.38 2.96
C GLU A 339 -14.62 11.62 3.86
N SER A 340 -14.61 11.43 5.19
CA SER A 340 -14.81 12.52 6.15
C SER A 340 -13.64 12.70 7.13
N VAL A 341 -13.40 13.95 7.55
CA VAL A 341 -12.46 14.27 8.64
C VAL A 341 -12.92 13.67 9.97
N GLY A 342 -14.24 13.48 10.15
CA GLY A 342 -14.81 12.86 11.34
C GLY A 342 -14.34 11.41 11.55
N ASP A 343 -14.10 10.67 10.48
CA ASP A 343 -13.60 9.30 10.57
C ASP A 343 -12.13 9.26 11.02
N ILE A 344 -11.33 10.23 10.60
CA ILE A 344 -9.96 10.43 11.10
C ILE A 344 -10.02 10.75 12.60
N GLN A 345 -10.89 11.67 13.01
CA GLN A 345 -11.02 12.07 14.41
C GLN A 345 -11.42 10.90 15.32
N ARG A 346 -12.38 10.06 14.91
CA ARG A 346 -12.82 8.86 15.65
C ARG A 346 -11.71 7.81 15.78
N ASN A 347 -10.83 7.73 14.79
CA ASN A 347 -9.76 6.74 14.74
C ASN A 347 -8.46 7.21 15.40
N MET A 348 -8.24 8.53 15.49
CA MET A 348 -7.02 9.14 16.02
C MET A 348 -6.74 8.76 17.48
N THR A 349 -7.78 8.47 18.28
CA THR A 349 -7.65 7.97 19.65
C THR A 349 -7.52 6.45 19.75
N LYS A 350 -8.11 5.68 18.83
CA LYS A 350 -8.10 4.20 18.84
C LYS A 350 -6.77 3.63 18.35
N LYS A 351 -6.19 4.24 17.31
CA LYS A 351 -4.97 3.76 16.64
C LYS A 351 -3.67 4.14 17.36
N LYS A 352 -3.75 5.02 18.36
CA LYS A 352 -2.57 5.59 19.04
C LYS A 352 -1.82 4.57 19.88
N ASP A 353 -2.51 3.64 20.55
CA ASP A 353 -1.88 2.74 21.53
C ASP A 353 -0.96 1.73 20.84
N THR A 354 -1.38 1.20 19.69
CA THR A 354 -0.54 0.36 18.84
C THR A 354 0.70 1.11 18.33
N ALA A 355 0.55 2.37 17.92
CA ALA A 355 1.68 3.18 17.48
C ALA A 355 2.65 3.54 18.63
N ILE A 356 2.15 3.78 19.85
CA ILE A 356 2.98 4.03 21.03
C ILE A 356 3.84 2.80 21.34
N ASP A 357 3.28 1.60 21.22
CA ASP A 357 4.01 0.35 21.44
C ASP A 357 5.15 0.17 20.42
N PHE A 358 4.91 0.45 19.14
CA PHE A 358 5.98 0.42 18.12
C PHE A 358 7.09 1.44 18.41
N VAL A 359 6.73 2.67 18.76
CA VAL A 359 7.70 3.73 19.11
C VAL A 359 8.50 3.35 20.36
N HIS A 360 7.86 2.70 21.35
CA HIS A 360 8.52 2.22 22.56
C HIS A 360 9.49 1.05 22.28
N LYS A 361 9.10 0.11 21.42
CA LYS A 361 9.89 -1.08 21.05
C LYS A 361 11.07 -0.76 20.14
N SER A 362 11.01 0.32 19.36
CA SER A 362 12.14 0.72 18.52
C SER A 362 13.36 1.08 19.38
N SER A 363 14.51 0.50 19.03
CA SER A 363 15.79 0.84 19.64
C SER A 363 16.48 2.03 18.97
N GLY A 364 15.91 2.56 17.89
CA GLY A 364 16.43 3.69 17.13
C GLY A 364 16.48 4.99 17.93
N SER A 365 17.46 5.84 17.61
CA SER A 365 17.75 7.05 18.36
C SER A 365 16.61 8.07 18.26
N TYR A 366 15.96 8.16 17.10
CA TYR A 366 14.84 9.07 16.86
C TYR A 366 13.57 8.58 17.56
N ALA A 367 13.23 7.29 17.45
CA ALA A 367 12.09 6.73 18.16
C ALA A 367 12.21 6.87 19.69
N LYS A 368 13.42 6.68 20.25
CA LYS A 368 13.70 6.93 21.67
C LYS A 368 13.48 8.39 22.08
N LYS A 369 13.88 9.37 21.24
CA LYS A 369 13.63 10.79 21.49
C LYS A 369 12.12 11.08 21.44
N ALA A 370 11.43 10.58 20.42
CA ALA A 370 9.98 10.74 20.28
C ALA A 370 9.23 10.14 21.48
N TYR A 371 9.62 8.94 21.94
CA TYR A 371 9.00 8.29 23.10
C TYR A 371 9.15 9.11 24.39
N LYS A 372 10.30 9.79 24.60
CA LYS A 372 10.48 10.71 25.73
C LYS A 372 9.50 11.88 25.68
N VAL A 373 9.15 12.36 24.49
CA VAL A 373 8.12 13.41 24.31
C VAL A 373 6.73 12.85 24.54
N LEU A 374 6.41 11.66 23.99
CA LEU A 374 5.11 11.00 24.18
C LEU A 374 4.76 10.77 25.65
N LYS A 375 5.75 10.42 26.49
CA LYS A 375 5.58 10.25 27.94
C LYS A 375 5.09 11.52 28.67
N LYS A 376 5.21 12.70 28.07
CA LYS A 376 4.69 13.95 28.63
C LYS A 376 3.18 14.08 28.49
N VAL A 377 2.54 13.25 27.65
CA VAL A 377 1.09 13.16 27.56
C VAL A 377 0.61 12.13 28.60
N PRO A 378 -0.13 12.53 29.65
CA PRO A 378 -0.44 11.64 30.78
C PRO A 378 -1.12 10.32 30.40
N THR A 379 -1.91 10.32 29.33
CA THR A 379 -2.64 9.14 28.85
C THR A 379 -1.79 8.14 28.05
N TYR A 380 -0.50 8.43 27.78
CA TYR A 380 0.36 7.62 26.90
C TYR A 380 1.47 6.88 27.67
N ILE A 381 1.49 6.99 28.99
CA ILE A 381 2.44 6.26 29.82
C ILE A 381 2.01 4.79 29.82
N LEU A 382 2.74 3.95 29.09
CA LEU A 382 2.62 2.50 29.22
C LEU A 382 3.01 2.15 30.65
N ARG A 383 2.06 1.61 31.44
CA ARG A 383 2.35 1.07 32.77
C ARG A 383 3.14 -0.21 32.55
N SER A 384 4.42 -0.16 32.92
CA SER A 384 5.35 -1.29 32.91
C SER A 384 4.93 -2.38 33.87
#